data_AF-A0A0S4JBQ7-F1
#
_entry.id   AF-A0A0S4JBQ7-F1
#
_cell.length_a   1.000
_cell.length_b   1.000
_cell.length_c   1.000
_cell.angle_alpha   90.00
_cell.angle_beta   90.00
_cell.angle_gamma   90.00
#
_symmetry.space_group_name_H-M   'P 1'
#
loop_
_entity.id
_entity.type
_entity.pdbx_description
1 polymer ?
#
loop_
_entity_poly.entity_id
_entity_poly.type
_entity_poly.pdbx_seq_one_letter_code
_entity_poly.pdbx_strand_id
1 'polypeptide(L)'
;MLRSDSGTDIRLLHIDGLRHVHKISVHTESAQGDIVVDVEQSINGDVLNVYVTLNKDFPIKAPLITTTTGQVLRCTPAGTEWNPQLTVLAEAVNEALTHLKELWGRIRPPSMMSLKKDLDGLSDDLLLDIVENPTCLETFAYQLPLCKAMREEALAVLRQLETVAEGNRQLIEAVNAARRDVHSGASALQENVKVLQGQQVKALIEASSKERIIQQFTRASRGIQQKCDDVERQCVSLDPSASEFRKSVEQLREQYLAQRIQFHDHELRRRAFAASDKQ
;
A
#
# COMPACT_ATOMS: atom_id res chain seq x y z
N MET A 1 -15.80 -23.91 17.63
CA MET A 1 -14.38 -23.82 17.21
C MET A 1 -14.15 -24.85 16.12
N LEU A 2 -14.09 -24.42 14.86
CA LEU A 2 -13.64 -25.25 13.74
C LEU A 2 -12.35 -24.60 13.22
N ARG A 3 -11.20 -25.13 13.66
CA ARG A 3 -9.94 -24.91 12.96
C ARG A 3 -9.92 -25.91 11.80
N SER A 4 -9.90 -25.42 10.58
CA SER A 4 -9.66 -26.27 9.41
C SER A 4 -8.15 -26.41 9.22
N ASP A 5 -7.63 -27.61 9.49
CA ASP A 5 -6.24 -28.03 9.26
C ASP A 5 -5.92 -28.27 7.77
N SER A 6 -6.37 -27.39 6.89
CA SER A 6 -5.86 -27.27 5.53
C SER A 6 -5.75 -25.79 5.23
N GLY A 7 -4.60 -25.35 4.72
CA GLY A 7 -4.29 -23.93 4.41
C GLY A 7 -5.13 -23.32 3.30
N THR A 8 -6.38 -23.74 3.15
CA THR A 8 -7.38 -23.24 2.23
C THR A 8 -8.09 -22.09 2.92
N ASP A 9 -7.90 -20.88 2.41
CA ASP A 9 -8.60 -19.70 2.91
C ASP A 9 -10.12 -19.93 2.82
N ILE A 10 -10.81 -19.91 3.97
CA ILE A 10 -12.26 -20.17 4.07
C ILE A 10 -13.03 -19.24 3.13
N ARG A 11 -12.53 -18.03 2.88
CA ARG A 11 -13.12 -17.07 1.94
C ARG A 11 -13.16 -17.62 0.51
N LEU A 12 -12.13 -18.34 0.07
CA LEU A 12 -12.06 -18.93 -1.27
C LEU A 12 -13.08 -20.08 -1.44
N LEU A 13 -13.31 -20.88 -0.39
CA LEU A 13 -14.35 -21.92 -0.41
C LEU A 13 -15.75 -21.34 -0.61
N HIS A 14 -16.04 -20.20 0.04
CA HIS A 14 -17.32 -19.51 -0.13
C HIS A 14 -17.45 -18.83 -1.51
N ILE A 15 -16.34 -18.33 -2.07
CA ILE A 15 -16.29 -17.77 -3.43
C ILE A 15 -16.55 -18.86 -4.47
N ASP A 16 -15.98 -20.05 -4.32
CA ASP A 16 -16.23 -21.17 -5.23
C ASP A 16 -17.68 -21.63 -5.16
N GLY A 17 -18.31 -21.62 -3.97
CA GLY A 17 -19.76 -21.79 -3.83
C GLY A 17 -20.58 -20.75 -4.60
N LEU A 18 -20.10 -19.50 -4.65
CA LEU A 18 -20.76 -18.41 -5.39
C LEU A 18 -20.61 -18.57 -6.91
N ARG A 19 -19.46 -19.10 -7.39
CA ARG A 19 -19.21 -19.39 -8.83
C ARG A 19 -20.21 -20.38 -9.43
N HIS A 20 -20.76 -21.27 -8.62
CA HIS A 20 -21.75 -22.23 -9.08
C HIS A 20 -23.12 -21.63 -9.36
N VAL A 21 -23.40 -20.43 -8.82
CA VAL A 21 -24.71 -19.78 -8.90
C VAL A 21 -24.68 -18.53 -9.77
N HIS A 22 -23.56 -17.77 -9.74
CA HIS A 22 -23.43 -16.49 -10.42
C HIS A 22 -22.18 -16.42 -11.28
N LYS A 23 -22.21 -15.54 -12.29
CA LYS A 23 -21.02 -15.16 -13.02
C LYS A 23 -20.26 -14.15 -12.16
N ILE A 24 -19.02 -14.48 -11.79
CA ILE A 24 -18.23 -13.63 -10.89
C ILE A 24 -16.83 -13.34 -11.45
N SER A 25 -16.32 -12.16 -11.13
CA SER A 25 -14.93 -11.75 -11.35
C SER A 25 -14.29 -11.46 -9.99
N VAL A 26 -13.18 -12.12 -9.68
CA VAL A 26 -12.52 -11.99 -8.36
C VAL A 26 -11.36 -11.02 -8.49
N HIS A 27 -11.40 -9.94 -7.71
CA HIS A 27 -10.38 -8.90 -7.65
C HIS A 27 -9.75 -8.90 -6.25
N THR A 28 -8.50 -9.33 -6.15
CA THR A 28 -7.71 -9.20 -4.91
C THR A 28 -7.00 -7.86 -4.90
N GLU A 29 -7.64 -6.83 -4.33
CA GLU A 29 -7.07 -5.49 -4.34
C GLU A 29 -7.39 -4.73 -3.04
N SER A 30 -6.66 -5.04 -1.97
CA SER A 30 -6.54 -4.13 -0.82
C SER A 30 -5.26 -4.38 -0.03
N ALA A 31 -4.61 -3.29 0.40
CA ALA A 31 -3.46 -3.31 1.30
C ALA A 31 -3.76 -3.98 2.65
N GLN A 32 -5.04 -4.19 2.97
CA GLN A 32 -5.52 -4.84 4.19
C GLN A 32 -5.79 -6.35 4.00
N GLY A 33 -5.67 -6.88 2.77
CA GLY A 33 -5.85 -8.31 2.45
C GLY A 33 -7.30 -8.77 2.35
N ASP A 34 -8.20 -7.86 2.00
CA ASP A 34 -9.60 -8.13 1.70
C ASP A 34 -9.76 -8.62 0.26
N ILE A 35 -10.77 -9.47 0.02
CA ILE A 35 -11.09 -10.00 -1.31
C ILE A 35 -12.34 -9.31 -1.80
N VAL A 36 -12.29 -8.69 -2.97
CA VAL A 36 -13.45 -8.09 -3.63
C VAL A 36 -13.90 -9.01 -4.75
N VAL A 37 -15.19 -9.28 -4.81
CA VAL A 37 -15.80 -10.14 -5.83
C VAL A 37 -16.87 -9.33 -6.53
N ASP A 38 -16.70 -9.13 -7.82
CA ASP A 38 -17.76 -8.60 -8.68
C ASP A 38 -18.70 -9.73 -9.06
N VAL A 39 -19.98 -9.54 -8.79
CA VAL A 39 -21.04 -10.51 -9.05
C VAL A 39 -21.98 -9.91 -10.08
N GLU A 40 -22.02 -10.54 -11.26
CA GLU A 40 -22.92 -10.18 -12.34
C GLU A 40 -24.15 -11.08 -12.33
N GLN A 41 -25.34 -10.48 -12.25
CA GLN A 41 -26.59 -11.19 -12.47
C GLN A 41 -27.32 -10.58 -13.67
N SER A 42 -27.65 -11.42 -14.65
CA SER A 42 -28.54 -11.00 -15.74
C SER A 42 -30.00 -11.12 -15.29
N ILE A 43 -30.72 -10.00 -15.29
CA ILE A 43 -32.16 -9.96 -15.03
C ILE A 43 -32.83 -9.38 -16.27
N ASN A 44 -33.64 -10.19 -16.96
CA ASN A 44 -34.47 -9.77 -18.11
C ASN A 44 -33.69 -9.07 -19.25
N GLY A 45 -32.42 -9.42 -19.45
CA GLY A 45 -31.56 -8.86 -20.50
C GLY A 45 -30.68 -7.68 -20.06
N ASP A 46 -30.86 -7.20 -18.84
CA ASP A 46 -30.01 -6.16 -18.23
C ASP A 46 -29.02 -6.82 -17.25
N VAL A 47 -27.82 -6.26 -17.10
CA VAL A 47 -26.76 -6.79 -16.22
C VAL A 47 -26.71 -5.96 -14.94
N LEU A 48 -26.94 -6.59 -13.79
CA LEU A 48 -26.79 -6.00 -12.47
C LEU A 48 -25.46 -6.45 -11.87
N ASN A 49 -24.66 -5.47 -11.45
CA ASN A 49 -23.35 -5.72 -10.83
C ASN A 49 -23.39 -5.28 -9.37
N VAL A 50 -22.88 -6.17 -8.52
CA VAL A 50 -22.74 -5.93 -7.09
C VAL A 50 -21.35 -6.37 -6.65
N TYR A 51 -20.69 -5.53 -5.87
CA TYR A 51 -19.38 -5.82 -5.32
C TYR A 51 -19.52 -6.40 -3.91
N VAL A 52 -18.92 -7.56 -3.70
CA VAL A 52 -18.89 -8.26 -2.41
C VAL A 52 -17.48 -8.19 -1.86
N THR A 53 -17.30 -7.51 -0.73
CA THR A 53 -16.02 -7.37 -0.05
C THR A 53 -15.98 -8.31 1.16
N LEU A 54 -15.00 -9.22 1.16
CA LEU A 54 -14.75 -10.19 2.21
C LEU A 54 -13.52 -9.81 3.02
N ASN A 55 -13.74 -9.42 4.28
CA ASN A 55 -12.68 -9.17 5.23
C ASN A 55 -12.03 -10.48 5.71
N LYS A 56 -10.79 -10.42 6.19
CA LYS A 56 -10.08 -11.51 6.90
C LYS A 56 -10.88 -12.14 8.05
N ASP A 57 -11.76 -11.39 8.69
CA ASP A 57 -12.64 -11.88 9.77
C ASP A 57 -13.86 -12.67 9.27
N PHE A 58 -14.06 -12.83 7.96
CA PHE A 58 -15.13 -13.64 7.40
C PHE A 58 -14.86 -15.15 7.65
N PRO A 59 -15.87 -15.97 8.00
CA PRO A 59 -17.31 -15.67 8.04
C PRO A 59 -17.84 -15.08 9.36
N ILE A 60 -17.00 -14.84 10.36
CA ILE A 60 -17.43 -14.34 11.69
C ILE A 60 -18.09 -12.96 11.57
N LYS A 61 -17.54 -12.09 10.71
CA LYS A 61 -18.17 -10.83 10.32
C LYS A 61 -18.88 -10.97 8.98
N ALA A 62 -20.01 -10.26 8.85
CA ALA A 62 -20.80 -10.21 7.63
C ALA A 62 -19.97 -9.67 6.43
N PRO A 63 -20.24 -10.16 5.22
CA PRO A 63 -19.66 -9.59 4.01
C PRO A 63 -20.22 -8.18 3.78
N LEU A 64 -19.42 -7.29 3.20
CA LEU A 64 -19.89 -5.97 2.80
C LEU A 64 -20.31 -6.02 1.32
N ILE A 65 -21.58 -5.78 1.04
CA ILE A 65 -22.13 -5.82 -0.32
C ILE A 65 -22.50 -4.41 -0.76
N THR A 66 -21.95 -3.94 -1.88
CA THR A 66 -22.16 -2.58 -2.40
C THR A 66 -22.54 -2.56 -3.87
N THR A 67 -23.40 -1.62 -4.27
CA THR A 67 -23.71 -1.34 -5.68
C THR A 67 -22.55 -0.64 -6.40
N THR A 68 -22.63 -0.56 -7.72
CA THR A 68 -21.73 0.27 -8.55
C THR A 68 -21.77 1.76 -8.19
N THR A 69 -22.86 2.23 -7.58
CA THR A 69 -23.02 3.60 -7.07
C THR A 69 -22.51 3.79 -5.63
N GLY A 70 -21.96 2.75 -5.00
CA GLY A 70 -21.40 2.79 -3.65
C GLY A 70 -22.43 2.65 -2.53
N GLN A 71 -23.68 2.32 -2.84
CA GLN A 71 -24.72 2.07 -1.83
C GLN A 71 -24.51 0.70 -1.18
N VAL A 72 -24.50 0.66 0.15
CA VAL A 72 -24.40 -0.60 0.92
C VAL A 72 -25.75 -1.31 0.93
N LEU A 73 -25.76 -2.57 0.50
CA LEU A 73 -26.93 -3.43 0.47
C LEU A 73 -26.98 -4.34 1.70
N ARG A 74 -28.20 -4.62 2.17
CA ARG A 74 -28.41 -5.54 3.28
C ARG A 74 -28.19 -6.98 2.82
N CYS A 75 -27.40 -7.71 3.62
CA CYS A 75 -26.98 -9.08 3.34
C CYS A 75 -27.83 -10.12 4.10
N THR A 76 -28.83 -9.68 4.86
CA THR A 76 -29.73 -10.52 5.65
C THR A 76 -31.19 -10.09 5.45
N PRO A 77 -32.14 -11.03 5.56
CA PRO A 77 -33.56 -10.71 5.51
C PRO A 77 -33.95 -9.77 6.66
N ALA A 78 -34.91 -8.89 6.40
CA ALA A 78 -35.27 -7.77 7.28
C ALA A 78 -35.46 -8.21 8.75
N GLY A 79 -34.54 -7.78 9.62
CA GLY A 79 -34.61 -8.00 11.07
C GLY A 79 -33.77 -9.15 11.63
N THR A 80 -32.97 -9.84 10.80
CA THR A 80 -32.06 -10.90 11.27
C THR A 80 -30.60 -10.44 11.30
N GLU A 81 -29.91 -10.73 12.41
CA GLU A 81 -28.46 -10.52 12.53
C GLU A 81 -27.69 -11.63 11.80
N TRP A 82 -26.51 -11.27 11.26
CA TRP A 82 -25.64 -12.22 10.57
C TRP A 82 -25.25 -13.38 11.48
N ASN A 83 -25.53 -14.62 11.04
CA ASN A 83 -25.16 -15.81 11.79
C ASN A 83 -24.23 -16.71 10.96
N PRO A 84 -22.93 -16.77 11.28
CA PRO A 84 -21.93 -17.53 10.52
C PRO A 84 -22.18 -19.03 10.43
N GLN A 85 -23.07 -19.58 11.27
CA GLN A 85 -23.41 -21.01 11.27
C GLN A 85 -24.59 -21.35 10.35
N LEU A 86 -25.40 -20.35 9.99
CA LEU A 86 -26.66 -20.55 9.26
C LEU A 86 -26.65 -19.89 7.89
N THR A 87 -25.90 -18.80 7.69
CA THR A 87 -25.94 -18.01 6.45
C THR A 87 -24.80 -18.36 5.50
N VAL A 88 -25.15 -18.75 4.27
CA VAL A 88 -24.19 -18.99 3.19
C VAL A 88 -23.98 -17.71 2.37
N LEU A 89 -22.75 -17.45 1.92
CA LEU A 89 -22.41 -16.27 1.11
C LEU A 89 -23.32 -16.10 -0.12
N ALA A 90 -23.61 -17.20 -0.83
CA ALA A 90 -24.49 -17.18 -2.00
C ALA A 90 -25.92 -16.73 -1.67
N GLU A 91 -26.44 -17.11 -0.50
CA GLU A 91 -27.78 -16.69 -0.05
C GLU A 91 -27.78 -15.21 0.32
N ALA A 92 -26.75 -14.73 1.01
CA ALA A 92 -26.61 -13.32 1.35
C ALA A 92 -26.51 -12.42 0.12
N VAL A 93 -25.81 -12.88 -0.92
CA VAL A 93 -25.71 -12.19 -2.21
C VAL A 93 -27.04 -12.22 -2.96
N ASN A 94 -27.75 -13.36 -2.96
CA ASN A 94 -29.09 -13.46 -3.55
C ASN A 94 -30.10 -12.53 -2.86
N GLU A 95 -30.04 -12.42 -1.53
CA GLU A 95 -30.89 -11.53 -0.76
C GLU A 95 -30.59 -10.05 -1.08
N ALA A 96 -29.30 -9.69 -1.17
CA ALA A 96 -28.90 -8.34 -1.56
C ALA A 96 -29.35 -7.99 -2.99
N LEU A 97 -29.24 -8.94 -3.93
CA LEU A 97 -29.73 -8.78 -5.31
C LEU A 97 -31.26 -8.67 -5.37
N THR A 98 -31.96 -9.40 -4.50
CA THR A 98 -33.43 -9.33 -4.39
C THR A 98 -33.88 -7.98 -3.83
N HIS A 99 -33.24 -7.48 -2.77
CA HIS A 99 -33.47 -6.12 -2.26
C HIS A 99 -33.14 -5.04 -3.30
N LEU A 100 -32.06 -5.21 -4.07
CA LEU A 100 -31.73 -4.29 -5.15
C LEU A 100 -32.82 -4.28 -6.22
N LYS A 101 -33.34 -5.46 -6.59
CA LYS A 101 -34.46 -5.60 -7.52
C LYS A 101 -35.75 -4.97 -6.98
N GLU A 102 -36.01 -5.07 -5.68
CA GLU A 102 -37.16 -4.41 -5.04
C GLU A 102 -37.02 -2.88 -5.01
N LEU A 103 -35.82 -2.36 -4.75
CA LEU A 103 -35.51 -0.93 -4.80
C LEU A 103 -35.70 -0.34 -6.21
N TRP A 104 -35.43 -1.14 -7.24
CA TRP A 104 -35.70 -0.76 -8.63
C TRP A 104 -37.20 -0.84 -8.99
N GLY A 105 -38.01 -1.48 -8.14
CA GLY A 105 -39.45 -1.65 -8.36
C GLY A 105 -39.80 -2.57 -9.55
N ARG A 106 -41.08 -2.61 -9.92
CA ARG A 106 -41.54 -3.30 -11.15
C ARG A 106 -41.19 -2.53 -12.44
N ILE A 107 -40.57 -1.37 -12.32
CA ILE A 107 -40.33 -0.47 -13.43
C ILE A 107 -38.93 -0.76 -13.94
N ARG A 108 -38.87 -1.53 -15.02
CA ARG A 108 -37.66 -1.69 -15.82
C ARG A 108 -37.13 -0.29 -16.17
N PRO A 109 -35.81 0.00 -16.10
CA PRO A 109 -35.30 1.16 -16.82
C PRO A 109 -35.76 1.04 -18.27
N PRO A 110 -36.40 2.07 -18.84
CA PRO A 110 -36.97 1.94 -20.17
C PRO A 110 -35.80 1.68 -21.11
N SER A 111 -35.83 0.52 -21.78
CA SER A 111 -34.77 0.14 -22.71
C SER A 111 -34.73 1.18 -23.83
N MET A 112 -33.58 1.37 -24.48
CA MET A 112 -33.49 2.28 -25.62
C MET A 112 -34.55 1.96 -26.70
N MET A 113 -34.92 0.69 -26.86
CA MET A 113 -36.03 0.30 -27.75
C MET A 113 -37.40 0.69 -27.20
N SER A 114 -37.65 0.58 -25.89
CA SER A 114 -38.89 1.04 -25.26
C SER A 114 -39.02 2.54 -25.37
N LEU A 115 -37.98 3.30 -24.98
CA LEU A 115 -37.93 4.75 -25.12
C LEU A 115 -38.17 5.19 -26.55
N LYS A 116 -37.51 4.53 -27.52
CA LYS A 116 -37.71 4.82 -28.94
C LYS A 116 -39.15 4.56 -29.36
N LYS A 117 -39.73 3.41 -28.99
CA LYS A 117 -41.12 3.06 -29.31
C LYS A 117 -42.14 4.02 -28.68
N ASP A 118 -41.89 4.43 -27.43
CA ASP A 118 -42.75 5.35 -26.70
C ASP A 118 -42.65 6.78 -27.28
N LEU A 119 -41.45 7.21 -27.69
CA LEU A 119 -41.22 8.48 -28.41
C LEU A 119 -41.83 8.48 -29.82
N ASP A 120 -41.74 7.36 -30.53
CA ASP A 120 -42.35 7.19 -31.86
C ASP A 120 -43.88 7.21 -31.72
N GLY A 121 -44.45 6.54 -30.71
CA GLY A 121 -45.89 6.58 -30.41
C GLY A 121 -46.40 7.96 -29.99
N LEU A 122 -45.64 8.69 -29.16
CA LEU A 122 -45.94 10.09 -28.83
C LEU A 122 -45.89 11.01 -30.05
N SER A 123 -45.05 10.71 -31.03
CA SER A 123 -45.01 11.47 -32.29
C SER A 123 -46.25 11.19 -33.15
N ASP A 124 -46.73 9.94 -33.17
CA ASP A 124 -47.94 9.53 -33.88
C ASP A 124 -49.22 10.10 -33.22
N ASP A 125 -49.29 10.08 -31.88
CA ASP A 125 -50.39 10.68 -31.10
C ASP A 125 -50.44 12.20 -31.27
N LEU A 126 -49.28 12.87 -31.30
CA LEU A 126 -49.18 14.31 -31.53
C LEU A 126 -49.59 14.69 -32.96
N LEU A 127 -49.35 13.82 -33.95
CA LEU A 127 -49.85 13.99 -35.31
C LEU A 127 -51.38 13.82 -35.38
N LEU A 128 -51.95 12.89 -34.62
CA LEU A 128 -53.41 12.72 -34.50
C LEU A 128 -54.07 13.94 -33.83
N ASP A 129 -53.53 14.42 -32.72
CA ASP A 129 -54.02 15.63 -32.02
C ASP A 129 -53.99 16.88 -32.91
N ILE A 130 -52.96 17.00 -33.78
CA ILE A 130 -52.84 18.09 -34.76
C ILE A 130 -53.90 17.98 -35.86
N VAL A 131 -54.23 16.76 -36.30
CA VAL A 131 -55.28 16.52 -37.30
C VAL A 131 -56.68 16.76 -36.73
N GLU A 132 -56.91 16.40 -35.46
CA GLU A 132 -58.19 16.60 -34.78
C GLU A 132 -58.42 18.05 -34.32
N ASN A 133 -57.34 18.81 -34.07
CA ASN A 133 -57.42 20.20 -33.63
C ASN A 133 -56.30 21.09 -34.24
N PRO A 134 -56.58 21.80 -35.35
CA PRO A 134 -55.56 22.58 -36.07
C PRO A 134 -55.03 23.79 -35.27
N THR A 135 -55.75 24.27 -34.25
CA THR A 135 -55.24 25.30 -33.33
C THR A 135 -54.06 24.79 -32.48
N CYS A 136 -53.93 23.48 -32.25
CA CYS A 136 -52.77 22.90 -31.56
C CYS A 136 -51.48 23.05 -32.37
N LEU A 137 -51.57 23.11 -33.71
CA LEU A 137 -50.44 23.26 -34.62
C LEU A 137 -49.74 24.61 -34.44
N GLU A 138 -50.50 25.69 -34.21
CA GLU A 138 -49.95 27.01 -33.87
C GLU A 138 -49.24 26.98 -32.52
N THR A 139 -49.85 26.36 -31.50
CA THR A 139 -49.25 26.23 -30.16
C THR A 139 -47.95 25.43 -30.19
N PHE A 140 -47.91 24.33 -30.94
CA PHE A 140 -46.70 23.54 -31.14
C PHE A 140 -45.63 24.31 -31.93
N ALA A 141 -46.02 25.10 -32.94
CA ALA A 141 -45.08 25.96 -33.67
C ALA A 141 -44.42 27.02 -32.76
N TYR A 142 -45.13 27.53 -31.76
CA TYR A 142 -44.54 28.44 -30.75
C TYR A 142 -43.62 27.73 -29.75
N GLN A 143 -43.89 26.46 -29.43
CA GLN A 143 -43.09 25.68 -28.47
C GLN A 143 -41.84 25.06 -29.09
N LEU A 144 -41.85 24.77 -30.40
CA LEU A 144 -40.75 24.10 -31.10
C LEU A 144 -39.38 24.80 -30.95
N PRO A 145 -39.28 26.14 -31.07
CA PRO A 145 -38.01 26.85 -30.89
C PRO A 145 -37.46 26.69 -29.47
N LEU A 146 -38.33 26.69 -28.45
CA LEU A 146 -37.93 26.50 -27.06
C LEU A 146 -37.43 25.06 -26.84
N CYS A 147 -38.16 24.05 -27.31
CA CYS A 147 -37.74 22.66 -27.20
C CYS A 147 -36.43 22.40 -27.95
N LYS A 148 -36.23 23.04 -29.12
CA LYS A 148 -34.98 22.99 -29.87
C LYS A 148 -33.82 23.61 -29.07
N ALA A 149 -34.01 24.79 -28.49
CA ALA A 149 -33.00 25.44 -27.66
C ALA A 149 -32.64 24.60 -26.43
N MET A 150 -33.65 24.02 -25.74
CA MET A 150 -33.42 23.11 -24.62
C MET A 150 -32.63 21.87 -25.03
N ARG A 151 -32.90 21.31 -26.22
CA ARG A 151 -32.16 20.16 -26.75
C ARG A 151 -30.71 20.51 -27.09
N GLU A 152 -30.48 21.68 -27.68
CA GLU A 152 -29.14 22.16 -28.00
C GLU A 152 -28.31 22.40 -26.73
N GLU A 153 -28.91 23.00 -25.70
CA GLU A 153 -28.27 23.20 -24.40
C GLU A 153 -27.98 21.86 -23.70
N ALA A 154 -28.93 20.92 -23.72
CA ALA A 154 -28.71 19.58 -23.17
C ALA A 154 -27.55 18.84 -23.85
N LEU A 155 -27.43 18.96 -25.18
CA LEU A 155 -26.30 18.41 -25.93
C LEU A 155 -24.98 19.11 -25.59
N ALA A 156 -24.98 20.42 -25.35
CA ALA A 156 -23.80 21.15 -24.92
C ALA A 156 -23.33 20.68 -23.53
N VAL A 157 -24.25 20.51 -22.59
CA VAL A 157 -23.95 19.99 -21.25
C VAL A 157 -23.43 18.56 -21.30
N LEU A 158 -24.02 17.69 -22.13
CA LEU A 158 -23.54 16.32 -22.30
C LEU A 158 -22.10 16.28 -22.83
N ARG A 159 -21.76 17.11 -23.82
CA ARG A 159 -20.37 17.21 -24.33
C ARG A 159 -19.39 17.71 -23.27
N GLN A 160 -19.80 18.64 -22.41
CA GLN A 160 -18.98 19.09 -21.29
C GLN A 160 -18.74 17.97 -20.29
N LEU A 161 -19.78 17.20 -19.95
CA LEU A 161 -19.67 16.03 -19.08
C LEU A 161 -18.74 14.96 -19.66
N GLU A 162 -18.84 14.67 -20.95
CA GLU A 162 -17.93 13.76 -21.65
C GLU A 162 -16.48 14.24 -21.55
N THR A 163 -16.23 15.54 -21.73
CA THR A 163 -14.90 16.13 -21.62
C THR A 163 -14.34 16.01 -20.20
N VAL A 164 -15.16 16.25 -19.18
CA VAL A 164 -14.78 16.10 -17.77
C VAL A 164 -14.53 14.64 -17.41
N ALA A 165 -15.36 13.72 -17.90
CA ALA A 165 -15.20 12.29 -17.68
C ALA A 165 -13.88 11.78 -18.28
N GLU A 166 -13.54 12.21 -19.49
CA GLU A 166 -12.28 11.87 -20.14
C GLU A 166 -11.08 12.48 -19.40
N GLY A 167 -11.18 13.72 -18.95
CA GLY A 167 -10.16 14.36 -18.11
C GLY A 167 -9.92 13.60 -16.79
N ASN A 168 -11.00 13.18 -16.12
CA ASN A 168 -10.92 12.38 -14.91
C ASN A 168 -10.27 11.01 -15.16
N ARG A 169 -10.56 10.37 -16.30
CA ARG A 169 -9.92 9.10 -16.70
C ARG A 169 -8.41 9.26 -16.82
N GLN A 170 -7.96 10.30 -17.49
CA GLN A 170 -6.52 10.60 -17.65
C GLN A 170 -5.85 10.94 -16.30
N LEU A 171 -6.54 11.67 -15.43
CA LEU A 171 -6.07 11.95 -14.06
C LEU A 171 -5.91 10.67 -13.23
N ILE A 172 -6.86 9.73 -13.32
CA ILE A 172 -6.76 8.44 -12.62
C ILE A 172 -5.53 7.67 -13.11
N GLU A 173 -5.28 7.62 -14.42
CA GLU A 173 -4.09 6.97 -14.99
C GLU A 173 -2.79 7.61 -14.48
N ALA A 174 -2.73 8.95 -14.46
CA ALA A 174 -1.57 9.70 -13.96
C ALA A 174 -1.34 9.47 -12.45
N VAL A 175 -2.39 9.48 -11.64
CA VAL A 175 -2.32 9.20 -10.19
C VAL A 175 -1.84 7.77 -9.94
N ASN A 176 -2.34 6.80 -10.71
CA ASN A 176 -1.90 5.41 -10.60
C ASN A 176 -0.44 5.21 -11.03
N ALA A 177 0.05 5.95 -12.03
CA ALA A 177 1.47 5.98 -12.37
C ALA A 177 2.30 6.56 -11.22
N ALA A 178 1.94 7.75 -10.71
CA ALA A 178 2.64 8.38 -9.61
C ALA A 178 2.65 7.50 -8.34
N ARG A 179 1.56 6.81 -8.04
CA ARG A 179 1.47 5.88 -6.91
C ARG A 179 2.45 4.70 -7.06
N ARG A 180 2.62 4.17 -8.28
CA ARG A 180 3.61 3.11 -8.56
C ARG A 180 5.03 3.63 -8.38
N ASP A 181 5.32 4.84 -8.86
CA ASP A 181 6.64 5.46 -8.72
C ASP A 181 6.99 5.70 -7.25
N VAL A 182 6.06 6.25 -6.47
CA VAL A 182 6.25 6.45 -5.03
C VAL A 182 6.46 5.11 -4.31
N HIS A 183 5.67 4.08 -4.64
CA HIS A 183 5.81 2.77 -4.00
C HIS A 183 7.18 2.14 -4.32
N SER A 184 7.59 2.15 -5.59
CA SER A 184 8.90 1.63 -5.99
C SER A 184 10.06 2.40 -5.35
N GLY A 185 9.98 3.73 -5.30
CA GLY A 185 10.96 4.57 -4.62
C GLY A 185 11.03 4.29 -3.12
N ALA A 186 9.89 4.12 -2.45
CA ALA A 186 9.84 3.77 -1.04
C ALA A 186 10.44 2.39 -0.76
N SER A 187 10.15 1.39 -1.59
CA SER A 187 10.74 0.05 -1.48
C SER A 187 12.26 0.08 -1.69
N ALA A 188 12.75 0.82 -2.69
CA ALA A 188 14.18 0.97 -2.93
C ALA A 188 14.89 1.66 -1.76
N LEU A 189 14.28 2.70 -1.18
CA LEU A 189 14.81 3.37 -0.01
C LEU A 189 14.84 2.44 1.20
N GLN A 190 13.78 1.67 1.44
CA GLN A 190 13.71 0.71 2.53
C GLN A 190 14.79 -0.36 2.41
N GLU A 191 15.06 -0.84 1.20
CA GLU A 191 16.13 -1.81 0.96
C GLU A 191 17.52 -1.20 1.19
N ASN A 192 17.75 0.02 0.70
CA ASN A 192 19.01 0.74 0.97
C ASN A 192 19.24 0.96 2.47
N VAL A 193 18.19 1.31 3.22
CA VAL A 193 18.28 1.46 4.68
C VAL A 193 18.65 0.13 5.35
N LYS A 194 18.05 -0.99 4.94
CA LYS A 194 18.42 -2.32 5.47
C LYS A 194 19.87 -2.68 5.16
N VAL A 195 20.33 -2.42 3.94
CA VAL A 195 21.73 -2.68 3.55
C VAL A 195 22.68 -1.84 4.39
N LEU A 196 22.39 -0.54 4.58
CA LEU A 196 23.22 0.35 5.40
C LEU A 196 23.23 -0.08 6.86
N GLN A 197 22.08 -0.44 7.43
CA GLN A 197 22.00 -0.97 8.79
C GLN A 197 22.81 -2.26 8.93
N GLY A 198 22.70 -3.18 7.96
CA GLY A 198 23.48 -4.40 7.92
C GLY A 198 25.00 -4.16 7.82
N GLN A 199 25.42 -3.19 7.01
CA GLN A 199 26.83 -2.79 6.89
C GLN A 199 27.35 -2.12 8.16
N GLN A 200 26.56 -1.24 8.78
CA GLN A 200 26.93 -0.56 10.02
C GLN A 200 27.07 -1.56 11.16
N VAL A 201 26.15 -2.53 11.28
CA VAL A 201 26.22 -3.62 12.25
C VAL A 201 27.44 -4.51 11.99
N LYS A 202 27.73 -4.88 10.73
CA LYS A 202 28.95 -5.63 10.40
C LYS A 202 30.22 -4.86 10.75
N ALA A 203 30.29 -3.57 10.43
CA ALA A 203 31.44 -2.72 10.76
C ALA A 203 31.65 -2.60 12.27
N LEU A 204 30.57 -2.45 13.05
CA LEU A 204 30.63 -2.44 14.51
C LEU A 204 31.09 -3.80 15.06
N ILE A 205 30.51 -4.91 14.58
CA ILE A 205 30.90 -6.26 15.00
C ILE A 205 32.38 -6.49 14.71
N GLU A 206 32.84 -6.19 13.49
CA GLU A 206 34.25 -6.36 13.15
C GLU A 206 35.17 -5.43 13.96
N ALA A 207 34.79 -4.17 14.19
CA ALA A 207 35.58 -3.24 15.02
C ALA A 207 35.63 -3.67 16.49
N SER A 208 34.55 -4.29 16.97
CA SER A 208 34.44 -4.83 18.33
C SER A 208 34.99 -6.25 18.46
N SER A 209 35.48 -6.87 17.38
CA SER A 209 36.01 -8.22 17.44
C SER A 209 37.24 -8.27 18.32
N LYS A 210 37.31 -9.27 19.19
CA LYS A 210 38.40 -9.44 20.15
C LYS A 210 39.76 -9.47 19.45
N GLU A 211 39.85 -10.13 18.30
CA GLU A 211 41.06 -10.20 17.48
C GLU A 211 41.50 -8.82 16.99
N ARG A 212 40.57 -7.98 16.50
CA ARG A 212 40.90 -6.61 16.06
C ARG A 212 41.32 -5.73 17.22
N ILE A 213 40.63 -5.82 18.37
CA ILE A 213 40.99 -5.07 19.58
C ILE A 213 42.38 -5.48 20.07
N ILE A 214 42.67 -6.78 20.13
CA ILE A 214 44.02 -7.30 20.49
C ILE A 214 45.08 -6.84 19.48
N GLN A 215 44.77 -6.84 18.18
CA GLN A 215 45.67 -6.31 17.16
C GLN A 215 45.93 -4.81 17.32
N GLN A 216 44.91 -4.01 17.66
CA GLN A 216 45.08 -2.59 17.97
C GLN A 216 45.97 -2.38 19.19
N PHE A 217 45.75 -3.12 20.29
CA PHE A 217 46.62 -3.09 21.46
C PHE A 217 48.06 -3.47 21.09
N THR A 218 48.24 -4.50 20.26
CA THR A 218 49.58 -4.95 19.83
C THR A 218 50.28 -3.88 18.98
N ARG A 219 49.57 -3.22 18.07
CA ARG A 219 50.10 -2.10 17.28
C ARG A 219 50.47 -0.90 18.17
N ALA A 220 49.60 -0.55 19.12
CA ALA A 220 49.85 0.53 20.07
C ALA A 220 51.10 0.23 20.92
N SER A 221 51.24 -0.97 21.47
CA SER A 221 52.42 -1.40 22.21
C SER A 221 53.70 -1.32 21.38
N ARG A 222 53.67 -1.75 20.10
CA ARG A 222 54.82 -1.60 19.18
C ARG A 222 55.17 -0.14 18.94
N GLY A 223 54.18 0.73 18.77
CA GLY A 223 54.41 2.17 18.60
C GLY A 223 55.01 2.83 19.84
N ILE A 224 54.59 2.42 21.04
CA ILE A 224 55.20 2.92 22.29
C ILE A 224 56.64 2.39 22.43
N GLN A 225 56.89 1.11 22.10
CA GLN A 225 58.25 0.56 22.11
C GLN A 225 59.16 1.31 21.14
N GLN A 226 58.69 1.64 19.95
CA GLN A 226 59.46 2.42 18.98
C GLN A 226 59.78 3.83 19.50
N LYS A 227 58.84 4.48 20.20
CA LYS A 227 59.10 5.77 20.86
C LYS A 227 60.15 5.65 21.97
N CYS A 228 60.14 4.55 22.75
CA CYS A 228 61.18 4.27 23.73
C CYS A 228 62.55 4.12 23.06
N ASP A 229 62.63 3.35 21.96
CA ASP A 229 63.87 3.15 21.20
C ASP A 229 64.38 4.49 20.61
N ASP A 230 63.47 5.37 20.18
CA ASP A 230 63.82 6.71 19.68
C ASP A 230 64.36 7.62 20.79
N VAL A 231 63.79 7.55 22.01
CA VAL A 231 64.32 8.27 23.19
C VAL A 231 65.70 7.73 23.58
N GLU A 232 65.91 6.41 23.53
CA GLU A 232 67.23 5.79 23.79
C GLU A 232 68.26 6.26 22.77
N ARG A 233 67.91 6.32 21.47
CA ARG A 233 68.79 6.86 20.43
C ARG A 233 69.10 8.33 20.64
N GLN A 234 68.10 9.13 21.05
CA GLN A 234 68.31 10.54 21.37
C GLN A 234 69.29 10.70 22.54
N CYS A 235 69.15 9.90 23.61
CA CYS A 235 70.09 9.88 24.73
C CYS A 235 71.54 9.58 24.28
N VAL A 236 71.73 8.58 23.42
CA VAL A 236 73.06 8.19 22.91
C VAL A 236 73.67 9.27 22.00
N SER A 237 72.83 10.05 21.31
CA SER A 237 73.28 11.12 20.41
C SER A 237 73.66 12.44 21.11
N LEU A 238 73.42 12.56 22.42
CA LEU A 238 73.75 13.77 23.17
C LEU A 238 75.26 13.93 23.35
N ASP A 239 75.77 15.14 23.14
CA ASP A 239 77.17 15.48 23.38
C ASP A 239 77.45 15.59 24.89
N PRO A 240 78.33 14.73 25.46
CA PRO A 240 78.66 14.75 26.89
C PRO A 240 79.40 16.01 27.33
N SER A 241 79.95 16.80 26.40
CA SER A 241 80.65 18.05 26.69
C SER A 241 79.73 19.28 26.75
N ALA A 242 78.46 19.13 26.37
CA ALA A 242 77.50 20.23 26.39
C ALA A 242 77.16 20.68 27.82
N SER A 243 77.07 21.98 28.05
CA SER A 243 76.75 22.57 29.35
C SER A 243 75.36 22.15 29.89
N GLU A 244 74.43 21.80 29.00
CA GLU A 244 73.06 21.38 29.33
C GLU A 244 72.88 19.85 29.42
N PHE A 245 73.94 19.07 29.18
CA PHE A 245 73.89 17.61 29.07
C PHE A 245 73.11 16.94 30.20
N ARG A 246 73.38 17.30 31.47
CA ARG A 246 72.67 16.72 32.63
C ARG A 246 71.17 16.99 32.60
N LYS A 247 70.74 18.19 32.22
CA LYS A 247 69.32 18.56 32.16
C LYS A 247 68.62 17.81 31.03
N SER A 248 69.25 17.70 29.87
CA SER A 248 68.71 16.97 28.71
C SER A 248 68.60 15.47 28.99
N VAL A 249 69.59 14.88 29.67
CA VAL A 249 69.55 13.47 30.09
C VAL A 249 68.43 13.23 31.12
N GLU A 250 68.25 14.10 32.11
CA GLU A 250 67.17 13.97 33.09
C GLU A 250 65.79 14.02 32.41
N GLN A 251 65.59 14.94 31.46
CA GLN A 251 64.35 15.06 30.69
C GLN A 251 64.06 13.84 29.82
N LEU A 252 65.07 13.31 29.10
CA LEU A 252 64.89 12.11 28.29
C LEU A 252 64.65 10.87 29.16
N ARG A 253 65.27 10.81 30.34
CA ARG A 253 65.02 9.74 31.33
C ARG A 253 63.57 9.79 31.84
N GLU A 254 63.05 10.97 32.18
CA GLU A 254 61.65 11.13 32.57
C GLU A 254 60.69 10.74 31.43
N GLN A 255 60.98 11.16 30.20
CA GLN A 255 60.18 10.78 29.03
C GLN A 255 60.21 9.27 28.78
N TYR A 256 61.38 8.64 28.91
CA TYR A 256 61.52 7.19 28.78
C TYR A 256 60.71 6.44 29.83
N LEU A 257 60.83 6.85 31.10
CA LEU A 257 60.07 6.25 32.20
C LEU A 257 58.56 6.39 32.00
N ALA A 258 58.09 7.58 31.59
CA ALA A 258 56.68 7.81 31.29
C ALA A 258 56.19 6.90 30.15
N GLN A 259 56.96 6.76 29.06
CA GLN A 259 56.62 5.88 27.95
C GLN A 259 56.66 4.39 28.37
N ARG A 260 57.60 3.99 29.23
CA ARG A 260 57.70 2.60 29.70
C ARG A 260 56.54 2.21 30.61
N ILE A 261 56.08 3.14 31.46
CA ILE A 261 54.86 2.96 32.26
C ILE A 261 53.65 2.79 31.36
N GLN A 262 53.49 3.63 30.33
CA GLN A 262 52.41 3.51 29.35
C GLN A 262 52.46 2.19 28.58
N PHE A 263 53.65 1.75 28.17
CA PHE A 263 53.83 0.45 27.53
C PHE A 263 53.35 -0.69 28.43
N HIS A 264 53.77 -0.68 29.70
CA HIS A 264 53.43 -1.70 30.67
C HIS A 264 51.92 -1.76 30.95
N ASP A 265 51.27 -0.61 31.15
CA ASP A 265 49.82 -0.52 31.33
C ASP A 265 49.06 -1.06 30.10
N HIS A 266 49.49 -0.70 28.88
CA HIS A 266 48.90 -1.24 27.65
C HIS A 266 49.07 -2.76 27.51
N GLU A 267 50.23 -3.31 27.88
CA GLU A 267 50.49 -4.76 27.90
C GLU A 267 49.60 -5.48 28.92
N LEU A 268 49.45 -4.93 30.13
CA LEU A 268 48.57 -5.48 31.16
C LEU A 268 47.12 -5.50 30.70
N ARG A 269 46.62 -4.39 30.14
CA ARG A 269 45.27 -4.31 29.58
C ARG A 269 45.06 -5.30 28.44
N ARG A 270 46.05 -5.45 27.54
CA ARG A 270 46.01 -6.43 26.44
C ARG A 270 45.89 -7.86 26.98
N ARG A 271 46.69 -8.22 27.98
CA ARG A 271 46.69 -9.56 28.60
C ARG A 271 45.39 -9.83 29.36
N ALA A 272 44.91 -8.87 30.13
CA ALA A 272 43.64 -8.97 30.85
C ALA A 272 42.47 -9.17 29.87
N PHE A 273 42.42 -8.38 28.80
CA PHE A 273 41.39 -8.50 27.76
C PHE A 273 41.50 -9.81 26.96
N ALA A 274 42.72 -10.29 26.66
CA ALA A 274 42.91 -11.58 26.02
C ALA A 274 42.44 -12.75 26.90
N ALA A 275 42.60 -12.64 28.22
CA ALA A 275 42.25 -13.68 29.19
C ALA A 275 40.75 -13.75 29.56
N SER A 276 39.95 -12.72 29.24
CA SER A 276 38.54 -12.62 29.69
C SER A 276 37.57 -13.65 29.08
N ASP A 277 37.97 -14.47 28.12
CA ASP A 277 37.11 -15.51 27.50
C ASP A 277 37.32 -16.92 28.06
N LYS A 278 38.18 -17.08 29.09
CA LYS A 278 38.44 -18.39 29.71
C LYS A 278 37.51 -18.70 30.90
N GLN A 279 36.38 -18.01 31.02
CA GLN A 279 35.37 -18.22 32.07
C GLN A 279 34.04 -18.65 31.47
#